data_AF-X1RQA2-F1
#
_entry.id   AF-X1RQA2-F1
#
_cell.length_a   1.000
_cell.length_b   1.000
_cell.length_c   1.000
_cell.angle_alpha   90.00
_cell.angle_beta   90.00
_cell.angle_gamma   90.00
#
_symmetry.space_group_name_H-M   'P 1'
#
loop_
_entity.id
_entity.type
_entity.pdbx_description
1 polymer ?
#
loop_
_entity_poly.entity_id
_entity_poly.type
_entity_poly.pdbx_seq_one_letter_code
_entity_poly.pdbx_strand_id
1 'polypeptide(L)' 'MNRSSGKSGEVIKLREQGLTYRVIGEKLGISKVAVYKHLKRKGLAGKVNLISQVRDLQERVGKLEKTISILLYRLGVRL' A
#
# COMPACT_ATOMS: atom_id res chain seq x y z
N MET A 1 -29.54 14.18 -5.97
CA MET A 1 -28.61 13.05 -6.27
C MET A 1 -27.43 13.07 -5.32
N ASN A 2 -27.38 12.13 -4.37
CA ASN A 2 -26.44 12.12 -3.25
C ASN A 2 -25.19 11.27 -3.60
N ARG A 3 -24.11 11.90 -4.09
CA ARG A 3 -22.88 11.21 -4.58
C ARG A 3 -21.99 10.59 -3.48
N SER A 4 -22.46 10.56 -2.23
CA SER A 4 -21.65 10.21 -1.05
C SER A 4 -21.60 8.71 -0.73
N SER A 5 -22.48 7.88 -1.33
CA SER A 5 -22.55 6.44 -1.10
C SER A 5 -21.54 5.61 -1.91
N GLY A 6 -21.26 5.98 -3.16
CA GLY A 6 -20.38 5.20 -4.06
C GLY A 6 -18.92 5.13 -3.61
N LYS A 7 -18.34 6.27 -3.21
CA LYS A 7 -16.92 6.36 -2.83
C LYS A 7 -16.58 5.55 -1.57
N SER A 8 -17.55 5.31 -0.68
CA SER A 8 -17.28 4.56 0.55
C SER A 8 -17.05 3.07 0.28
N GLY A 9 -17.71 2.49 -0.74
CA GLY A 9 -17.51 1.09 -1.12
C GLY A 9 -16.17 0.86 -1.81
N GLU A 10 -15.77 1.77 -2.69
CA GLU A 10 -14.49 1.71 -3.38
C GLU A 10 -13.30 1.83 -2.42
N VAL A 11 -13.39 2.71 -1.41
CA VAL A 11 -12.37 2.83 -0.37
C VAL A 11 -12.15 1.51 0.36
N ILE A 12 -13.21 0.75 0.66
CA ILE A 12 -13.10 -0.54 1.35
C ILE A 12 -12.43 -1.57 0.44
N LYS A 13 -12.90 -1.72 -0.80
CA LYS A 13 -12.33 -2.66 -1.78
C LYS A 13 -10.83 -2.42 -1.99
N LEU A 14 -10.44 -1.15 -2.19
CA LEU A 14 -9.03 -0.79 -2.36
C LEU A 14 -8.23 -1.02 -1.07
N ARG A 15 -8.84 -0.84 0.11
CA ARG A 15 -8.17 -1.14 1.38
C ARG A 15 -7.95 -2.64 1.58
N GLU A 16 -8.90 -3.47 1.20
CA GLU A 16 -8.79 -4.93 1.24
C GLU A 16 -7.68 -5.44 0.30
N GLN A 17 -7.52 -4.80 -0.85
CA GLN A 17 -6.40 -5.04 -1.78
C GLN A 17 -5.03 -4.59 -1.26
N GLY A 18 -4.93 -4.03 -0.05
CA GLY A 18 -3.65 -3.63 0.53
C GLY A 18 -3.20 -2.22 0.21
N LEU A 19 -4.02 -1.40 -0.45
CA LEU A 19 -3.59 -0.04 -0.77
C LEU A 19 -3.53 0.83 0.50
N THR A 20 -2.53 1.71 0.54
CA THR A 20 -2.37 2.71 1.60
C THR A 20 -3.38 3.84 1.42
N TYR A 21 -3.70 4.56 2.49
CA TYR A 21 -4.68 5.65 2.42
C TYR A 21 -4.29 6.75 1.43
N ARG A 22 -2.98 6.95 1.22
CA ARG A 22 -2.46 7.89 0.23
C ARG A 22 -2.83 7.45 -1.19
N VAL A 23 -2.49 6.21 -1.56
CA VAL A 23 -2.75 5.67 -2.91
C VAL A 23 -4.26 5.58 -3.19
N ILE A 24 -5.06 5.21 -2.19
CA ILE A 24 -6.53 5.22 -2.31
C ILE A 24 -7.04 6.63 -2.59
N GLY A 25 -6.54 7.63 -1.86
CA GLY A 25 -6.93 9.03 -2.05
C GLY A 25 -6.57 9.56 -3.43
N GLU A 26 -5.36 9.27 -3.90
CA GLU A 26 -4.89 9.61 -5.25
C GLU A 26 -5.79 8.95 -6.33
N LYS A 27 -6.09 7.66 -6.21
CA LYS A 27 -6.93 6.93 -7.18
C LYS A 27 -8.37 7.44 -7.25
N LEU A 28 -8.94 7.84 -6.11
CA LEU A 28 -10.36 8.24 -6.01
C LEU A 28 -10.56 9.77 -6.04
N GLY A 29 -9.48 10.55 -6.16
CA GLY A 29 -9.52 12.01 -6.11
C GLY A 29 -10.05 12.57 -4.77
N ILE A 30 -9.75 11.89 -3.65
CA ILE A 30 -10.17 12.33 -2.32
C ILE A 30 -8.98 12.43 -1.36
N SER A 31 -9.10 13.25 -0.33
CA SER A 31 -8.03 13.40 0.65
C SER A 31 -7.82 12.12 1.46
N LYS A 32 -6.58 11.90 1.93
CA LYS A 32 -6.22 10.83 2.88
C LYS A 32 -7.12 10.84 4.12
N VAL A 33 -7.52 12.03 4.59
CA VAL A 33 -8.42 12.21 5.75
C VAL A 33 -9.83 11.70 5.42
N ALA A 34 -10.33 11.94 4.21
CA ALA A 34 -11.61 11.39 3.77
C ALA A 34 -11.57 9.85 3.73
N VAL A 35 -10.50 9.26 3.19
CA VAL A 35 -10.27 7.80 3.20
C VAL A 35 -10.33 7.24 4.63
N TYR A 36 -9.60 7.86 5.56
CA TYR A 36 -9.63 7.48 6.98
C TYR A 36 -11.05 7.54 7.57
N LYS A 37 -11.81 8.61 7.30
CA LYS A 37 -13.20 8.76 7.78
C LYS A 37 -14.13 7.68 7.20
N HIS A 38 -13.94 7.27 5.95
CA HIS A 38 -14.68 6.16 5.35
C HIS A 38 -14.37 4.82 6.03
N LEU A 39 -13.09 4.53 6.27
CA LEU A 39 -12.66 3.28 6.92
C LEU A 39 -13.00 3.24 8.42
N LYS A 40 -12.89 4.37 9.13
CA LYS A 40 -13.23 4.47 10.56
C LYS A 40 -14.70 4.15 10.83
N ARG A 41 -15.61 4.68 9.99
CA ARG A 41 -17.05 4.38 10.06
C ARG A 41 -17.38 2.89 9.85
N LYS A 42 -16.43 2.11 9.33
CA LYS A 42 -16.56 0.67 9.08
C LYS A 42 -15.69 -0.18 10.02
N GLY A 43 -15.02 0.43 11.00
CA GLY A 43 -14.12 -0.31 11.92
C GLY A 43 -12.84 -0.84 11.24
N LEU A 44 -12.49 -0.33 10.06
CA LEU A 44 -11.32 -0.74 9.27
C LEU A 44 -10.15 0.25 9.38
N ALA A 45 -10.31 1.31 10.17
CA ALA A 45 -9.24 2.27 10.43
C ALA A 45 -8.17 1.63 11.33
N GLY A 46 -6.89 1.81 10.97
CA GLY A 46 -5.77 1.35 11.79
C GLY A 46 -5.42 -0.14 11.65
N LYS A 47 -6.26 -0.98 11.01
CA LYS A 47 -5.82 -2.32 10.58
C LYS A 47 -4.66 -2.16 9.61
N VAL A 48 -3.43 -2.32 10.07
CA VAL A 48 -2.26 -2.42 9.20
C VAL A 48 -2.54 -3.60 8.29
N ASN A 49 -2.64 -3.35 6.98
CA ASN A 49 -2.95 -4.43 6.07
C ASN A 49 -1.68 -5.24 5.89
N LEU A 50 -1.70 -6.51 6.30
CA LEU A 50 -0.60 -7.47 6.14
C LEU A 50 -0.06 -7.46 4.70
N ILE A 51 -0.94 -7.28 3.70
CA ILE A 51 -0.57 -7.18 2.28
C ILE A 51 0.35 -6.00 2.00
N SER A 52 0.12 -4.83 2.64
CA SER A 52 1.02 -3.68 2.48
C SER A 52 2.39 -3.94 3.11
N GLN A 53 2.44 -4.63 4.26
CA GLN A 53 3.72 -5.01 4.88
C GLN A 53 4.49 -6.01 4.02
N VAL A 54 3.80 -7.01 3.46
CA VAL A 54 4.40 -7.99 2.54
C VAL A 54 4.95 -7.28 1.31
N ARG A 55 4.20 -6.33 0.72
CA ARG A 55 4.66 -5.56 -0.44
C ARG A 55 5.89 -4.70 -0.13
N ASP A 56 5.90 -4.00 1.00
CA ASP A 56 7.04 -3.20 1.43
C ASP A 56 8.27 -4.08 1.70
N LEU A 57 8.07 -5.27 2.28
CA LEU A 57 9.12 -6.26 2.47
C LEU A 57 9.67 -6.76 1.13
N GLN A 58 8.82 -7.10 0.17
CA GLN A 58 9.24 -7.50 -1.18
C GLN A 58 10.11 -6.43 -1.85
N GLU A 59 9.73 -5.15 -1.73
CA GLU A 59 10.53 -4.05 -2.28
C GLU A 59 11.90 -3.93 -1.61
N ARG A 60 11.96 -4.09 -0.28
CA ARG A 60 13.21 -4.08 0.48
C ARG A 60 14.11 -5.26 0.11
N VAL A 61 13.54 -6.46 -0.03
CA VAL A 61 14.25 -7.67 -0.48
C VAL A 61 14.85 -7.44 -1.87
N GLY A 62 14.08 -6.93 -2.83
CA GLY A 62 14.60 -6.65 -4.17
C GLY A 62 15.74 -5.62 -4.20
N LYS A 63 15.73 -4.62 -3.30
CA LYS A 63 16.85 -3.68 -3.14
C LYS A 63 18.09 -4.36 -2.56
N LEU A 64 17.91 -5.25 -1.58
CA LEU A 64 19.00 -6.03 -1.01
C LEU A 64 19.62 -6.97 -2.04
N GLU A 65 18.80 -7.69 -2.81
CA GLU A 65 19.27 -8.58 -3.89
C GLU A 65 20.14 -7.82 -4.89
N LYS A 66 19.68 -6.65 -5.38
CA LYS A 66 20.48 -5.79 -6.26
C LYS A 66 21.81 -5.38 -5.63
N THR A 67 21.78 -5.01 -4.34
CA THR A 67 22.98 -4.59 -3.61
C THR A 67 23.98 -5.75 -3.51
N ILE A 68 23.50 -6.95 -3.18
CA ILE A 68 24.31 -8.16 -3.11
C ILE A 68 24.91 -8.47 -4.48
N SER A 69 24.13 -8.42 -5.56
CA SER A 69 24.65 -8.62 -6.93
C SER A 69 25.80 -7.67 -7.26
N ILE A 70 25.66 -6.38 -6.92
CA ILE A 70 26.71 -5.38 -7.13
C ILE A 70 27.97 -5.70 -6.32
N LEU A 71 27.81 -6.06 -5.04
CA LEU A 71 28.92 -6.39 -4.16
C LEU A 71 29.66 -7.65 -4.61
N LEU A 72 28.94 -8.70 -4.97
CA LEU A 72 29.52 -9.94 -5.46
C LEU A 72 30.32 -9.72 -6.75
N TYR A 73 29.77 -8.94 -7.69
CA TYR A 73 30.49 -8.53 -8.89
C TYR A 73 31.81 -7.80 -8.56
N ARG A 74 31.77 -6.84 -7.64
CA ARG A 74 32.96 -6.07 -7.21
C ARG A 74 34.02 -6.95 -6.54
N LEU A 75 33.60 -7.98 -5.81
CA LEU A 75 34.48 -8.90 -5.12
C LEU A 75 34.98 -10.04 -6.02
N GLY A 76 34.54 -10.12 -7.28
CA GLY A 76 34.88 -11.21 -8.20
C GLY A 76 34.30 -12.56 -7.80
N VAL A 77 33.31 -12.59 -6.90
CA VAL A 77 32.65 -13.80 -6.43
C VAL A 77 31.51 -14.12 -7.40
N ARG A 78 31.62 -15.26 -8.11
CA ARG A 78 30.51 -15.84 -8.87
C ARG A 78 29.76 -16.84 -7.98
N LEU A 79 28.44 -16.68 -7.91
CA LEU A 79 27.52 -17.71 -7.40
C LEU A 79 27.31 -18.80 -8.45
#